data_AF-A0A0F2P8Y8-F1
#
_entry.id   AF-A0A0F2P8Y8-F1
#
_cell.length_a   1.000
_cell.length_b   1.000
_cell.length_c   1.000
_cell.angle_alpha   90.00
_cell.angle_beta   90.00
_cell.angle_gamma   90.00
#
_symmetry.space_group_name_H-M   'P 1'
#
loop_
_entity.id
_entity.type
_entity.pdbx_description
1 polymer ?
#
loop_
_entity_poly.entity_id
_entity_poly.type
_entity_poly.pdbx_seq_one_letter_code
_entity_poly.pdbx_strand_id
1 'polypeptide(L)'
;EEQKPAAPAPQRAPERNPRHVVESLNSLSVDIARAIDHDASVDLWRRYQRGERDVFTRRLYTLKGQQTFDEIKTKYGREPEFRAAVDRYIADFEKLLSDVARNDRDNMMTQTYLTSDTGKVYTMLAHASGRFGRE
;
A
#
# COMPACT_ATOMS: atom_id res chain seq x y z
N GLU A 1 42.86 4.17 45.43
CA GLU A 1 42.05 3.14 44.76
C GLU A 1 41.38 3.74 43.54
N GLU A 2 41.39 2.97 42.47
CA GLU A 2 41.03 3.30 41.09
C GLU A 2 39.54 3.00 40.87
N GLN A 3 38.74 3.98 40.43
CA GLN A 3 37.38 3.72 39.95
C GLN A 3 37.24 4.17 38.50
N LYS A 4 37.19 3.15 37.65
CA LYS A 4 37.11 3.17 36.20
C LYS A 4 35.84 3.88 35.70
N PRO A 5 35.90 4.63 34.58
CA PRO A 5 34.72 5.18 33.94
C PRO A 5 33.90 4.06 33.28
N ALA A 6 32.62 3.98 33.63
CA ALA A 6 31.66 3.08 32.99
C ALA A 6 31.41 3.51 31.53
N ALA A 7 31.71 2.61 30.60
CA ALA A 7 31.44 2.78 29.18
C ALA A 7 29.92 2.83 28.91
N PRO A 8 29.44 3.67 27.97
CA PRO A 8 28.04 3.65 27.55
C PRO A 8 27.73 2.34 26.80
N ALA A 9 26.68 1.64 27.24
CA ALA A 9 26.17 0.43 26.60
C ALA A 9 25.67 0.72 25.16
N PRO A 10 25.80 -0.24 24.22
CA PRO A 10 25.36 -0.05 22.85
C PRO A 10 23.84 0.10 22.80
N GLN A 11 23.40 1.18 22.14
CA GLN A 11 21.99 1.44 21.86
C GLN A 11 21.44 0.28 21.03
N ARG A 12 20.70 -0.62 21.69
CA ARG A 12 19.93 -1.68 21.05
C ARG A 12 18.94 -0.99 20.11
N ALA A 13 19.13 -1.15 18.81
CA ALA A 13 18.19 -0.66 17.81
C ALA A 13 16.76 -1.06 18.21
N PRO A 14 15.76 -0.17 18.14
CA PRO A 14 14.40 -0.54 18.47
C PRO A 14 13.96 -1.60 17.46
N GLU A 15 13.93 -2.84 17.92
CA GLU A 15 13.30 -3.97 17.25
C GLU A 15 11.85 -3.53 16.99
N ARG A 16 11.55 -3.14 15.75
CA ARG A 16 10.34 -2.44 15.39
C ARG A 16 9.21 -3.47 15.38
N ASN A 17 8.71 -3.76 16.57
CA ASN A 17 7.73 -4.80 16.86
C ASN A 17 6.62 -4.84 15.76
N PRO A 18 6.34 -5.99 15.14
CA PRO A 18 5.45 -6.12 13.97
C PRO A 18 4.06 -5.49 14.16
N ARG A 19 3.61 -5.34 15.40
CA ARG A 19 2.39 -4.60 15.76
C ARG A 19 2.44 -3.13 15.33
N HIS A 20 3.58 -2.45 15.50
CA HIS A 20 3.76 -1.06 15.07
C HIS A 20 3.70 -0.91 13.55
N VAL A 21 4.14 -1.92 12.80
CA VAL A 21 4.07 -1.91 11.32
C VAL A 21 2.62 -2.00 10.86
N VAL A 22 1.83 -2.89 11.48
CA VAL A 22 0.39 -3.02 11.19
C VAL A 22 -0.36 -1.74 11.56
N GLU A 23 -0.04 -1.13 12.69
CA GLU A 23 -0.64 0.14 13.12
C GLU A 23 -0.27 1.29 12.18
N SER A 24 0.99 1.33 11.71
CA SER A 24 1.46 2.30 10.71
C SER A 24 0.73 2.12 9.37
N LEU A 25 0.52 0.88 8.93
CA LEU A 25 -0.24 0.59 7.71
C LEU A 25 -1.72 0.97 7.86
N ASN A 26 -2.32 0.71 9.02
CA ASN A 26 -3.71 1.08 9.29
C ASN A 26 -3.91 2.61 9.31
N SER A 27 -2.99 3.34 9.93
CA SER A 27 -2.98 4.81 9.90
C SER A 27 -2.85 5.33 8.47
N LEU A 28 -1.88 4.80 7.71
CA LEU A 28 -1.68 5.15 6.30
C LEU A 28 -2.88 4.80 5.42
N SER A 29 -3.61 3.73 5.73
CA SER A 29 -4.75 3.26 4.93
C SER A 29 -5.84 4.32 4.82
N VAL A 30 -6.09 5.08 5.90
CA VAL A 30 -7.08 6.16 5.89
C VAL A 30 -6.63 7.34 5.02
N ASP A 31 -5.35 7.71 5.09
CA ASP A 31 -4.80 8.77 4.25
C ASP A 31 -4.76 8.36 2.78
N ILE A 32 -4.45 7.10 2.47
CA ILE A 32 -4.49 6.54 1.12
C ILE A 32 -5.92 6.48 0.57
N ALA A 33 -6.90 6.07 1.37
CA ALA A 33 -8.30 6.02 0.94
C ALA A 33 -8.81 7.41 0.52
N ARG A 34 -8.31 8.46 1.19
CA ARG A 34 -8.57 9.88 0.87
C ARG A 34 -7.67 10.45 -0.23
N ALA A 35 -6.58 9.75 -0.56
CA ALA A 35 -5.64 10.16 -1.59
C ALA A 35 -6.19 10.00 -3.02
N ILE A 36 -7.18 9.11 -3.18
CA ILE A 36 -7.82 8.77 -4.44
C ILE A 36 -9.32 9.05 -4.35
N ASP A 37 -9.82 9.87 -5.27
CA ASP A 37 -11.26 10.09 -5.42
C ASP A 37 -11.99 8.80 -5.81
N HIS A 38 -13.25 8.69 -5.37
CA HIS A 38 -14.06 7.51 -5.70
C HIS A 38 -14.30 7.41 -7.21
N ASP A 39 -14.64 8.52 -7.88
CA ASP A 39 -14.82 8.58 -9.33
C ASP A 39 -13.56 8.15 -10.10
N ALA A 40 -12.38 8.60 -9.64
CA ALA A 40 -11.10 8.18 -10.20
C ALA A 40 -10.89 6.66 -10.07
N SER A 41 -11.33 6.06 -8.98
CA SER A 41 -11.23 4.60 -8.74
C SER A 41 -12.16 3.82 -9.68
N VAL A 42 -13.36 4.34 -9.95
CA VAL A 42 -14.32 3.74 -10.90
C VAL A 42 -13.79 3.81 -12.33
N ASP A 43 -13.29 4.97 -12.75
CA ASP A 43 -12.74 5.17 -14.09
C ASP A 43 -11.53 4.27 -14.34
N LEU A 44 -10.62 4.19 -13.37
CA LEU A 44 -9.46 3.31 -13.38
C LEU A 44 -9.85 1.85 -13.64
N TRP A 45 -10.85 1.35 -12.92
CA TRP A 45 -11.34 -0.01 -13.09
C TRP A 45 -11.92 -0.24 -14.49
N ARG A 46 -12.71 0.70 -15.00
CA ARG A 46 -13.24 0.61 -16.38
C ARG A 46 -12.13 0.58 -17.43
N ARG A 47 -11.04 1.31 -17.23
CA ARG A 47 -9.89 1.26 -18.16
C ARG A 47 -9.13 -0.06 -18.05
N TYR A 48 -8.91 -0.55 -16.83
CA TYR A 48 -8.29 -1.86 -16.59
C TYR A 48 -9.07 -3.01 -17.25
N GLN A 49 -10.41 -3.03 -17.10
CA GLN A 49 -11.26 -4.04 -17.76
C GLN A 49 -11.21 -3.97 -19.29
N ARG A 50 -10.97 -2.78 -19.86
CA ARG A 50 -10.76 -2.59 -21.30
C ARG A 50 -9.38 -3.05 -21.77
N GLY A 51 -8.54 -3.54 -20.87
CA GLY A 51 -7.18 -3.99 -21.16
C GLY A 51 -6.18 -2.85 -21.32
N GLU A 52 -6.55 -1.62 -20.94
CA GLU A 52 -5.59 -0.50 -20.93
C GLU A 52 -4.53 -0.77 -19.87
N ARG A 53 -3.27 -0.80 -20.33
CA ARG A 53 -2.08 -0.81 -19.48
C ARG A 53 -1.75 0.63 -19.11
N ASP A 54 -1.02 0.84 -18.02
CA ASP A 54 -0.59 2.19 -17.56
C ASP A 54 -1.73 3.12 -17.13
N VAL A 55 -2.85 2.56 -16.69
CA VAL A 55 -3.97 3.34 -16.12
C VAL A 55 -3.65 3.88 -14.71
N PHE A 56 -2.70 3.25 -14.03
CA PHE A 56 -2.21 3.63 -12.71
C PHE A 56 -1.01 4.57 -12.84
N THR A 57 -1.26 5.87 -13.00
CA THR A 57 -0.21 6.90 -13.04
C THR A 57 -0.30 7.82 -11.83
N ARG A 58 0.78 8.54 -11.51
CA ARG A 58 0.77 9.58 -10.45
C ARG A 58 -0.35 10.61 -10.61
N ARG A 59 -0.82 10.86 -11.84
CA ARG A 59 -1.90 11.83 -12.15
C ARG A 59 -3.27 11.41 -11.61
N LEU A 60 -3.46 10.12 -11.30
CA LEU A 60 -4.68 9.63 -10.68
C LEU A 60 -4.87 10.16 -9.25
N TYR A 61 -3.76 10.53 -8.60
CA TYR A 61 -3.77 10.91 -7.19
C TYR A 61 -3.94 12.42 -7.01
N THR A 62 -4.71 12.78 -5.98
CA THR A 62 -4.77 14.15 -5.47
C THR A 62 -3.38 14.64 -5.07
N LEU A 63 -3.19 15.95 -4.91
CA LEU A 63 -1.90 16.52 -4.45
C LEU A 63 -1.42 15.91 -3.12
N LYS A 64 -2.36 15.62 -2.20
CA LYS A 64 -2.04 14.92 -0.96
C LYS A 64 -1.69 13.45 -1.24
N GLY A 65 -2.42 12.81 -2.14
CA GLY A 65 -2.15 11.43 -2.54
C GLY A 65 -0.80 11.20 -3.21
N GLN A 66 -0.32 12.16 -3.98
CA GLN A 66 1.03 12.09 -4.56
C GLN A 66 2.11 12.14 -3.46
N GLN A 67 1.94 12.97 -2.43
CA GLN A 67 2.85 12.99 -1.28
C GLN A 67 2.81 11.66 -0.50
N THR A 68 1.62 11.11 -0.27
CA THR A 68 1.44 9.80 0.37
C THR A 68 2.11 8.69 -0.44
N PHE A 69 1.99 8.73 -1.77
CA PHE A 69 2.66 7.78 -2.67
C PHE A 69 4.19 7.84 -2.53
N ASP A 70 4.79 9.04 -2.55
CA ASP A 70 6.24 9.21 -2.39
C ASP A 70 6.73 8.75 -1.01
N GLU A 71 5.94 8.98 0.05
CA GLU A 71 6.23 8.49 1.39
C GLU A 71 6.23 6.96 1.43
N ILE A 72 5.19 6.32 0.89
CA ILE A 72 5.07 4.85 0.84
C ILE A 72 6.22 4.26 0.04
N LYS A 73 6.55 4.81 -1.13
CA LYS A 73 7.66 4.36 -1.97
C LYS A 73 9.00 4.44 -1.22
N THR A 74 9.22 5.54 -0.50
CA THR A 74 10.43 5.73 0.31
C THR A 74 10.50 4.73 1.47
N LYS A 75 9.40 4.55 2.22
CA LYS A 75 9.32 3.57 3.31
C LYS A 75 9.50 2.15 2.81
N TYR A 76 8.86 1.77 1.70
CA TYR A 76 8.97 0.44 1.09
C TYR A 76 10.43 0.10 0.72
N GLY A 77 11.20 1.07 0.22
CA GLY A 77 12.62 0.86 -0.10
C GLY A 77 13.55 0.84 1.11
N ARG A 78 13.21 1.56 2.20
CA ARG A 78 14.09 1.74 3.37
C ARG A 78 13.77 0.80 4.53
N GLU A 79 12.53 0.34 4.65
CA GLU A 79 12.02 -0.39 5.81
C GLU A 79 11.58 -1.81 5.40
N PRO A 80 12.39 -2.85 5.66
CA PRO A 80 12.11 -4.21 5.20
C PRO A 80 10.84 -4.80 5.84
N GLU A 81 10.53 -4.42 7.08
CA GLU A 81 9.34 -4.88 7.78
C GLU A 81 8.06 -4.27 7.18
N PHE A 82 8.11 -2.99 6.82
CA PHE A 82 7.02 -2.32 6.11
C PHE A 82 6.82 -2.94 4.73
N ARG A 83 7.90 -3.19 4.00
CA ARG A 83 7.87 -3.92 2.74
C ARG A 83 7.18 -5.28 2.88
N ALA A 84 7.55 -6.08 3.87
CA ALA A 84 6.93 -7.39 4.11
C ALA A 84 5.42 -7.27 4.42
N ALA A 85 5.01 -6.26 5.21
CA ALA A 85 3.61 -6.00 5.50
C ALA A 85 2.83 -5.58 4.24
N VAL A 86 3.39 -4.72 3.41
CA VAL A 86 2.81 -4.30 2.13
C VAL A 86 2.70 -5.47 1.16
N ASP A 87 3.77 -6.26 0.99
CA ASP A 87 3.79 -7.43 0.11
C ASP A 87 2.73 -8.46 0.53
N ARG A 88 2.59 -8.68 1.84
CA ARG A 88 1.53 -9.55 2.39
C ARG A 88 0.14 -8.99 2.12
N TYR A 89 -0.08 -7.70 2.37
CA TYR A 89 -1.37 -7.06 2.13
C TYR A 89 -1.79 -7.18 0.66
N ILE A 90 -0.86 -6.91 -0.27
CA ILE A 90 -1.07 -7.07 -1.71
C ILE A 90 -1.46 -8.52 -2.03
N ALA A 91 -0.72 -9.50 -1.53
CA ALA A 91 -0.98 -10.92 -1.81
C ALA A 91 -2.34 -11.39 -1.26
N ASP A 92 -2.70 -10.99 -0.04
CA ASP A 92 -4.01 -11.30 0.56
C ASP A 92 -5.15 -10.67 -0.25
N PHE A 93 -4.97 -9.43 -0.71
CA PHE A 93 -5.98 -8.75 -1.53
C PHE A 93 -6.12 -9.38 -2.92
N GLU A 94 -5.01 -9.73 -3.59
CA GLU A 94 -5.02 -10.44 -4.87
C GLU A 94 -5.74 -11.80 -4.76
N LYS A 95 -5.53 -12.51 -3.64
CA LYS A 95 -6.23 -13.77 -3.35
C LYS A 95 -7.72 -13.54 -3.18
N LEU A 96 -8.12 -12.51 -2.43
CA LEU A 96 -9.52 -12.14 -2.25
C LEU A 96 -10.17 -11.79 -3.59
N LEU A 97 -9.52 -10.95 -4.43
CA LEU A 97 -10.02 -10.63 -5.76
C LEU A 97 -10.18 -11.87 -6.63
N SER A 98 -9.22 -12.79 -6.60
CA SER A 98 -9.31 -14.04 -7.38
C SER A 98 -10.44 -14.94 -6.90
N ASP A 99 -10.75 -14.96 -5.61
CA ASP A 99 -11.86 -15.74 -5.05
C ASP A 99 -13.21 -15.13 -5.42
N VAL A 100 -13.33 -13.81 -5.28
CA VAL A 100 -14.53 -13.05 -5.67
C VAL A 100 -14.77 -13.19 -7.18
N ALA A 101 -13.76 -12.97 -8.02
CA ALA A 101 -13.89 -13.05 -9.48
C ALA A 101 -14.34 -14.43 -9.98
N ARG A 102 -14.03 -15.52 -9.25
CA ARG A 102 -14.52 -16.88 -9.60
C ARG A 102 -16.02 -17.05 -9.35
N ASN A 103 -16.56 -16.33 -8.36
CA ASN A 103 -17.96 -16.40 -7.95
C ASN A 103 -18.82 -15.29 -8.60
N ASP A 104 -18.19 -14.30 -9.22
CA ASP A 104 -18.79 -13.06 -9.71
C ASP A 104 -18.90 -13.05 -11.24
N ARG A 105 -19.97 -13.66 -11.78
CA ARG A 105 -20.20 -13.77 -13.24
C ARG A 105 -20.27 -12.42 -13.97
N ASP A 106 -20.73 -11.37 -13.29
CA ASP A 106 -20.93 -10.05 -13.87
C ASP A 106 -19.83 -9.03 -13.49
N ASN A 107 -18.75 -9.46 -12.81
CA ASN A 107 -17.69 -8.59 -12.29
C ASN A 107 -18.17 -7.44 -11.35
N MET A 108 -19.41 -7.51 -10.85
CA MET A 108 -19.99 -6.46 -10.00
C MET A 108 -19.35 -6.42 -8.61
N MET A 109 -19.16 -7.58 -7.97
CA MET A 109 -18.52 -7.65 -6.65
C MET A 109 -17.06 -7.23 -6.75
N THR A 110 -16.35 -7.66 -7.79
CA THR A 110 -14.97 -7.27 -8.05
C THR A 110 -14.84 -5.74 -8.18
N GLN A 111 -15.78 -5.11 -8.89
CA GLN A 111 -15.85 -3.65 -8.99
C GLN A 111 -16.12 -2.98 -7.63
N THR A 112 -17.02 -3.51 -6.81
CA THR A 112 -17.29 -2.97 -5.47
C THR A 112 -16.03 -3.00 -4.60
N TYR A 113 -15.27 -4.10 -4.60
CA TYR A 113 -14.03 -4.19 -3.82
C TYR A 113 -12.95 -3.24 -4.30
N LEU A 114 -12.78 -3.07 -5.61
CA LEU A 114 -11.75 -2.19 -6.16
C LEU A 114 -12.08 -0.70 -6.01
N THR A 115 -13.36 -0.34 -5.98
CA THR A 115 -13.83 1.03 -5.75
C THR A 115 -13.96 1.39 -4.27
N SER A 116 -13.84 0.39 -3.38
CA SER A 116 -13.83 0.55 -1.93
C SER A 116 -12.50 1.14 -1.43
N ASP A 117 -12.49 1.61 -0.18
CA ASP A 117 -11.29 2.16 0.46
C ASP A 117 -10.14 1.16 0.49
N THR A 118 -10.41 -0.12 0.72
CA THR A 118 -9.41 -1.20 0.65
C THR A 118 -8.85 -1.40 -0.75
N GLY A 119 -9.67 -1.26 -1.81
CA GLY A 119 -9.22 -1.28 -3.20
C GLY A 119 -8.32 -0.10 -3.57
N LYS A 120 -8.62 1.10 -3.04
CA LYS A 120 -7.75 2.28 -3.17
C LYS A 120 -6.40 2.08 -2.48
N VAL A 121 -6.42 1.51 -1.27
CA VAL A 121 -5.21 1.16 -0.52
C VAL A 121 -4.37 0.16 -1.30
N TYR A 122 -4.99 -0.94 -1.75
CA TYR A 122 -4.34 -1.93 -2.61
C TYR A 122 -3.68 -1.28 -3.83
N THR A 123 -4.44 -0.46 -4.56
CA THR A 123 -3.97 0.22 -5.76
C THR A 123 -2.72 1.07 -5.50
N MET A 124 -2.75 1.91 -4.46
CA MET A 124 -1.62 2.78 -4.14
C MET A 124 -0.39 1.99 -3.68
N LEU A 125 -0.59 1.00 -2.81
CA LEU A 125 0.50 0.18 -2.28
C LEU A 125 1.18 -0.62 -3.38
N ALA A 126 0.39 -1.27 -4.24
CA ALA A 126 0.91 -2.08 -5.31
C ALA A 126 1.61 -1.23 -6.39
N HIS A 127 1.12 -0.01 -6.66
CA HIS A 127 1.83 0.94 -7.50
C HIS A 127 3.13 1.42 -6.86
N ALA A 128 3.12 1.81 -5.57
CA ALA A 128 4.30 2.29 -4.86
C ALA A 128 5.38 1.21 -4.69
N SER A 129 4.99 -0.07 -4.60
CA SER A 129 5.91 -1.21 -4.55
C SER A 129 6.65 -1.48 -5.88
N GLY A 130 6.27 -0.80 -6.96
CA GLY A 130 6.85 -1.03 -8.30
C GLY A 130 6.33 -2.28 -9.01
N ARG A 131 5.33 -2.96 -8.45
CA ARG A 131 4.73 -4.17 -9.04
C ARG A 131 3.88 -3.86 -10.27
N PHE A 132 3.32 -2.64 -10.35
CA PHE A 132 2.51 -2.16 -11.48
C PHE A 132 3.22 -1.18 -12.41
N GLY A 133 4.32 -0.56 -11.99
CA GLY A 133 5.01 0.47 -12.77
C GLY A 133 6.47 0.12 -12.96
N ARG A 134 6.83 -0.29 -14.18
CA ARG A 134 8.17 -0.05 -14.71
C ARG A 134 8.10 1.35 -15.33
N GLU A 135 8.33 2.38 -14.52
CA GLU A 135 8.80 3.69 -15.01
C GLU A 135 10.33 3.73 -14.88
#